data_AF-A0A316MCQ7-F1
#
_entry.id   AF-A0A316MCQ7-F1
#
_cell.length_a   1.000
_cell.length_b   1.000
_cell.length_c   1.000
_cell.angle_alpha   90.00
_cell.angle_beta   90.00
_cell.angle_gamma   90.00
#
_symmetry.space_group_name_H-M   'P 1'
#
loop_
_entity.id
_entity.type
_entity.pdbx_description
1 polymer ?
#
loop_
_entity_poly.entity_id
_entity_poly.type
_entity_poly.pdbx_seq_one_letter_code
_entity_poly.pdbx_strand_id
1 'polypeptide(L)'
;MLCTVIASRLCDLEHKGSNFKLLCTMEDKGKLFDAKLLYGLMIVLSGVILFWIVTIVYGKMAGFTEELPINNYLLYLLFTIVPTAAIYTFQHSLSMIFKNQAIPFFVGVTGEFVGLFSMFLPQFPVLRKAVLWGYYGALQFVGLFGWDKETRYDHAYFAVLPLDWPAFALLIGLIILTYVIGKYIFSRKEF
;
A
#
# COMPACT_ATOMS: atom_id res chain seq x y z
N MET A 1 5.80 5.72 -0.50
CA MET A 1 6.06 6.69 -1.60
C MET A 1 5.58 6.29 -3.01
N LEU A 2 5.92 5.10 -3.53
CA LEU A 2 5.67 4.74 -4.95
C LEU A 2 4.20 4.90 -5.38
N CYS A 3 3.25 4.45 -4.56
CA CYS A 3 1.81 4.61 -4.83
C CYS A 3 1.39 6.08 -5.00
N THR A 4 1.88 6.96 -4.11
CA THR A 4 1.55 8.39 -4.11
C THR A 4 2.11 9.08 -5.36
N VAL A 5 3.34 8.76 -5.76
CA VAL A 5 3.96 9.35 -6.96
C VAL A 5 3.23 8.92 -8.23
N ILE A 6 2.93 7.61 -8.38
CA ILE A 6 2.25 7.09 -9.56
C ILE A 6 0.83 7.68 -9.65
N ALA A 7 0.06 7.66 -8.56
CA ALA A 7 -1.30 8.22 -8.54
C ALA A 7 -1.29 9.72 -8.88
N SER A 8 -0.40 10.49 -8.23
CA SER A 8 -0.30 11.92 -8.44
C SER A 8 0.10 12.25 -9.88
N ARG A 9 1.10 11.57 -10.44
CA ARG A 9 1.56 11.83 -11.83
C ARG A 9 0.52 11.44 -12.86
N LEU A 10 -0.15 10.31 -12.68
CA LEU A 10 -1.20 9.85 -13.60
C LEU A 10 -2.38 10.84 -13.65
N CYS A 11 -2.69 11.51 -12.54
CA CYS A 11 -3.74 12.53 -12.45
C CYS A 11 -3.26 13.95 -12.81
N ASP A 12 -2.00 14.29 -12.55
CA ASP A 12 -1.41 15.62 -12.85
C ASP A 12 -1.37 15.88 -14.36
N LEU A 13 -1.00 14.86 -15.14
CA LEU A 13 -0.93 14.94 -16.62
C LEU A 13 -2.27 15.37 -17.24
N GLU A 14 -3.39 14.98 -16.64
CA GLU A 14 -4.72 15.28 -17.17
C GLU A 14 -5.35 16.53 -16.59
N HIS A 15 -5.05 16.85 -15.33
CA HIS A 15 -5.49 18.11 -14.72
C HIS A 15 -4.82 19.31 -15.39
N LYS A 16 -3.53 19.22 -15.73
CA LYS A 16 -2.81 20.30 -16.42
C LYS A 16 -3.23 20.47 -17.87
N GLY A 17 -3.63 19.40 -18.55
CA GLY A 17 -4.07 19.43 -19.95
C GLY A 17 -5.54 19.78 -20.17
N SER A 18 -6.35 19.97 -19.11
CA SER A 18 -7.83 19.97 -19.20
C SER A 18 -8.42 18.74 -19.90
N ASN A 19 -7.64 17.66 -20.03
CA ASN A 19 -8.00 16.46 -20.81
C ASN A 19 -9.17 15.70 -20.19
N PHE A 20 -9.44 15.86 -18.89
CA PHE A 20 -10.63 15.30 -18.27
C PHE A 20 -11.92 15.77 -18.95
N LYS A 21 -12.00 17.02 -19.44
CA LYS A 21 -13.19 17.50 -20.15
C LYS A 21 -13.40 16.76 -21.47
N LEU A 22 -12.32 16.51 -22.19
CA LEU A 22 -12.32 15.79 -23.48
C LEU A 22 -12.60 14.30 -23.30
N LEU A 23 -12.00 13.68 -22.28
CA LEU A 23 -12.19 12.26 -21.95
C LEU A 23 -13.60 11.99 -21.45
N CYS A 24 -14.16 12.86 -20.61
CA CYS A 24 -15.54 12.74 -20.12
C CYS A 24 -16.60 13.07 -21.19
N THR A 25 -16.21 13.59 -22.35
CA THR A 25 -17.13 13.71 -23.51
C THR A 25 -17.09 12.47 -24.40
N MET A 26 -16.01 11.69 -24.37
CA MET A 26 -15.87 10.46 -25.17
C MET A 26 -16.30 9.21 -24.42
N GLU A 27 -16.17 9.16 -23.08
CA GLU A 27 -16.40 7.95 -22.28
C GLU A 27 -17.11 8.23 -20.94
N ASP A 28 -17.73 7.17 -20.41
CA ASP A 28 -18.36 7.20 -19.08
C ASP A 28 -17.32 7.48 -17.98
N LYS A 29 -17.60 8.48 -17.12
CA LYS A 29 -16.73 8.89 -16.00
C LYS A 29 -16.34 7.71 -15.10
N GLY A 30 -17.24 6.76 -14.90
CA GLY A 30 -16.99 5.56 -14.09
C GLY A 30 -15.97 4.60 -14.72
N LYS A 31 -16.01 4.41 -16.04
CA LYS A 31 -15.06 3.53 -16.75
C LYS A 31 -13.66 4.14 -16.81
N LEU A 32 -13.58 5.47 -16.96
CA LEU A 32 -12.31 6.19 -16.91
C LEU A 32 -11.61 6.01 -15.55
N PHE A 33 -12.38 6.06 -14.46
CA PHE A 33 -11.86 5.79 -13.12
C PHE A 33 -11.32 4.36 -13.00
N ASP A 34 -12.09 3.37 -13.43
CA ASP A 34 -11.70 1.95 -13.34
C ASP A 34 -10.44 1.65 -14.16
N ALA A 35 -10.39 2.14 -15.40
CA ALA A 35 -9.25 1.92 -16.30
C ALA A 35 -7.95 2.48 -15.72
N LYS A 36 -8.00 3.67 -15.11
CA LYS A 36 -6.83 4.31 -14.49
C LYS A 36 -6.40 3.64 -13.20
N LEU A 37 -7.37 3.25 -12.38
CA LEU A 37 -7.10 2.50 -11.17
C LEU A 37 -6.36 1.20 -11.53
N LEU A 38 -6.87 0.47 -12.51
CA LEU A 38 -6.28 -0.79 -12.97
C LEU A 38 -4.86 -0.58 -13.53
N TYR A 39 -4.68 0.42 -14.40
CA TYR A 39 -3.39 0.73 -15.00
C TYR A 39 -2.32 1.02 -13.94
N GLY A 40 -2.59 1.92 -13.00
CA GLY A 40 -1.60 2.23 -11.98
C GLY A 40 -1.44 1.12 -10.92
N LEU A 41 -2.49 0.33 -10.63
CA LEU A 41 -2.33 -0.89 -9.83
C LEU A 41 -1.34 -1.86 -10.50
N MET A 42 -1.44 -2.09 -11.82
CA MET A 42 -0.48 -2.96 -12.52
C MET A 42 0.96 -2.48 -12.34
N ILE A 43 1.22 -1.17 -12.50
CA ILE A 43 2.57 -0.59 -12.33
C ILE A 43 3.05 -0.77 -10.89
N VAL A 44 2.21 -0.46 -9.90
CA VAL A 44 2.58 -0.57 -8.49
C VAL A 44 2.84 -2.03 -8.09
N LEU A 45 1.97 -2.95 -8.49
CA LEU A 45 2.08 -4.37 -8.16
C LEU A 45 3.26 -5.04 -8.86
N SER A 46 3.56 -4.67 -10.11
CA SER A 46 4.78 -5.14 -10.78
C SER A 46 6.05 -4.69 -10.04
N GLY A 47 6.06 -3.47 -9.48
CA GLY A 47 7.13 -3.00 -8.60
C GLY A 47 7.29 -3.85 -7.34
N VAL A 48 6.19 -4.23 -6.69
CA VAL A 48 6.20 -5.11 -5.50
C VAL A 48 6.72 -6.51 -5.86
N ILE A 49 6.26 -7.08 -6.97
CA ILE A 49 6.73 -8.40 -7.45
C ILE A 49 8.23 -8.36 -7.77
N LEU A 50 8.70 -7.30 -8.44
CA LEU A 50 10.11 -7.10 -8.73
C LEU A 50 10.92 -7.03 -7.42
N PHE A 51 10.47 -6.25 -6.44
CA PHE A 51 11.15 -6.15 -5.14
C PHE A 51 11.21 -7.50 -4.41
N TRP A 52 10.13 -8.28 -4.48
CA TRP A 52 10.08 -9.63 -3.92
C TRP A 52 11.06 -10.59 -4.60
N ILE A 53 11.13 -10.58 -5.94
CA ILE A 53 12.11 -11.38 -6.70
C ILE A 53 13.54 -10.99 -6.34
N VAL A 54 13.84 -9.69 -6.31
CA VAL A 54 15.17 -9.17 -5.96
C VAL A 54 15.58 -9.61 -4.56
N THR A 55 14.65 -9.59 -3.60
CA THR A 55 14.91 -10.04 -2.23
C THR A 55 15.32 -11.52 -2.18
N ILE A 56 14.65 -12.38 -2.95
CA ILE A 56 14.98 -13.81 -3.05
C ILE A 56 16.35 -14.02 -3.71
N VAL A 57 16.61 -13.33 -4.83
CA VAL A 57 17.88 -13.44 -5.57
C VAL A 57 19.04 -12.96 -4.71
N TYR A 58 18.88 -11.83 -4.03
CA TYR A 58 19.89 -11.27 -3.14
C TYR A 58 20.18 -12.21 -1.95
N GLY A 59 19.15 -12.82 -1.36
CA GLY A 59 19.32 -13.83 -0.31
C GLY A 59 20.20 -15.01 -0.77
N LYS A 60 19.95 -15.52 -1.99
CA LYS A 60 20.80 -16.59 -2.55
C LYS A 60 22.24 -16.14 -2.80
N MET A 61 22.43 -14.91 -3.30
CA MET A 61 23.77 -14.35 -3.54
C MET A 61 24.55 -14.09 -2.24
N ALA A 62 23.86 -13.71 -1.17
CA ALA A 62 24.45 -13.45 0.14
C ALA A 62 24.91 -14.72 0.89
N GLY A 63 24.70 -15.91 0.31
CA GLY A 63 25.16 -17.17 0.87
C GLY A 63 24.21 -17.80 1.89
N PHE A 64 22.93 -17.41 1.92
CA PHE A 64 21.92 -18.12 2.69
C PHE A 64 21.65 -19.48 2.04
N THR A 65 22.18 -20.55 2.62
CA THR A 65 22.11 -21.93 2.12
C THR A 65 20.91 -22.73 2.65
N GLU A 66 20.11 -22.15 3.55
CA GLU A 66 18.92 -22.80 4.09
C GLU A 66 17.82 -22.94 3.02
N GLU A 67 16.98 -23.96 3.16
CA GLU A 67 15.84 -24.15 2.27
C GLU A 67 14.90 -22.95 2.35
N LEU A 68 14.57 -22.39 1.18
CA LEU A 68 13.75 -21.19 1.12
C LEU A 68 12.31 -21.54 1.56
N PRO A 69 11.79 -20.93 2.65
CA PRO A 69 10.44 -21.22 3.13
C PRO A 69 9.41 -20.54 2.21
N ILE A 70 9.11 -21.19 1.09
CA ILE A 70 8.26 -20.64 0.01
C ILE A 70 6.91 -20.16 0.56
N ASN A 71 6.31 -20.90 1.48
CA ASN A 71 5.03 -20.53 2.11
C ASN A 71 5.10 -19.16 2.79
N ASN A 72 6.17 -18.88 3.54
CA ASN A 72 6.35 -17.61 4.24
C ASN A 72 6.61 -16.47 3.24
N TYR A 73 7.38 -16.74 2.18
CA TYR A 73 7.62 -15.75 1.12
C TYR A 73 6.35 -15.40 0.33
N LEU A 74 5.50 -16.37 0.04
CA LEU A 74 4.20 -16.13 -0.60
C LEU A 74 3.24 -15.37 0.31
N LEU A 75 3.23 -15.71 1.59
CA LEU A 75 2.40 -15.00 2.57
C LEU A 75 2.89 -13.56 2.78
N TYR A 76 4.21 -13.34 2.80
CA TYR A 76 4.82 -12.01 2.79
C TYR A 76 4.44 -11.21 1.54
N LEU A 77 4.46 -11.84 0.37
CA LEU A 77 4.02 -11.19 -0.88
C LEU A 77 2.56 -10.75 -0.78
N LEU A 78 1.66 -11.64 -0.32
CA LEU A 78 0.25 -11.33 -0.14
C LEU A 78 0.03 -10.15 0.83
N PHE A 79 0.70 -10.19 1.99
CA PHE A 79 0.61 -9.16 3.01
C PHE A 79 1.34 -7.86 2.67
N THR A 80 2.10 -7.84 1.57
CA THR A 80 2.63 -6.62 0.98
C THR A 80 1.69 -6.09 -0.09
N ILE A 81 1.19 -6.94 -0.98
CA ILE A 81 0.29 -6.58 -2.08
C ILE A 81 -1.00 -5.94 -1.57
N VAL A 82 -1.64 -6.51 -0.55
CA VAL A 82 -2.97 -6.05 -0.11
C VAL A 82 -2.92 -4.64 0.51
N PRO A 83 -2.03 -4.32 1.47
CA PRO A 83 -1.84 -2.95 1.93
C PRO A 83 -1.40 -2.00 0.83
N THR A 84 -0.54 -2.45 -0.09
CA THR A 84 -0.11 -1.63 -1.24
C THR A 84 -1.31 -1.23 -2.09
N ALA A 85 -2.17 -2.19 -2.43
CA ALA A 85 -3.38 -1.95 -3.22
C ALA A 85 -4.39 -1.04 -2.50
N ALA A 86 -4.50 -1.16 -1.17
CA ALA A 86 -5.34 -0.28 -0.35
C ALA A 86 -4.86 1.16 -0.36
N ILE A 87 -3.57 1.37 -0.12
CA ILE A 87 -2.98 2.71 -0.14
C ILE A 87 -3.06 3.29 -1.55
N TYR A 88 -2.80 2.50 -2.60
CA TYR A 88 -2.90 2.98 -3.97
C TYR A 88 -4.34 3.37 -4.33
N THR A 89 -5.33 2.53 -4.02
CA THR A 89 -6.75 2.83 -4.28
C THR A 89 -7.16 4.13 -3.57
N PHE A 90 -6.77 4.29 -2.31
CA PHE A 90 -7.01 5.52 -1.55
C PHE A 90 -6.36 6.76 -2.19
N GLN A 91 -5.07 6.65 -2.53
CA GLN A 91 -4.31 7.73 -3.17
C GLN A 91 -4.84 8.09 -4.57
N HIS A 92 -5.26 7.09 -5.33
CA HIS A 92 -5.88 7.26 -6.63
C HIS A 92 -7.22 8.01 -6.51
N SER A 93 -8.10 7.57 -5.60
CA SER A 93 -9.37 8.25 -5.31
C SER A 93 -9.14 9.73 -4.96
N LEU A 94 -8.19 10.04 -4.07
CA LEU A 94 -7.86 11.43 -3.74
C LEU A 94 -7.34 12.22 -4.95
N SER A 95 -6.45 11.63 -5.75
CA SER A 95 -5.83 12.29 -6.90
C SER A 95 -6.83 12.59 -8.03
N MET A 96 -7.88 11.78 -8.14
CA MET A 96 -9.01 12.01 -9.07
C MET A 96 -9.99 13.07 -8.55
N ILE A 97 -10.19 13.14 -7.23
CA ILE A 97 -11.10 14.09 -6.59
C ILE A 97 -10.50 15.49 -6.54
N PHE A 98 -9.21 15.65 -6.23
CA PHE A 98 -8.59 16.96 -6.07
C PHE A 98 -7.86 17.42 -7.34
N LYS A 99 -8.19 18.63 -7.83
CA LYS A 99 -7.47 19.23 -8.97
C LYS A 99 -6.02 19.57 -8.62
N ASN A 100 -5.80 20.05 -7.38
CA ASN A 100 -4.48 20.35 -6.88
C ASN A 100 -3.81 19.07 -6.35
N GLN A 101 -2.82 18.56 -7.09
CA GLN A 101 -2.08 17.35 -6.76
C GLN A 101 -1.16 17.48 -5.55
N ALA A 102 -0.92 18.69 -5.04
CA ALA A 102 -0.21 18.86 -3.76
C ALA A 102 -0.97 18.23 -2.59
N ILE A 103 -2.31 18.27 -2.61
CA ILE A 103 -3.16 17.73 -1.54
C ILE A 103 -2.97 16.21 -1.38
N PRO A 104 -3.24 15.36 -2.41
CA PRO A 104 -3.04 13.91 -2.29
C PRO A 104 -1.58 13.57 -1.96
N PHE A 105 -0.62 14.33 -2.50
CA PHE A 105 0.79 14.14 -2.21
C PHE A 105 1.12 14.33 -0.72
N PHE A 106 0.72 15.46 -0.11
CA PHE A 106 0.95 15.70 1.32
C PHE A 106 0.23 14.71 2.21
N VAL A 107 -0.99 14.29 1.84
CA VAL A 107 -1.72 13.23 2.56
C VAL A 107 -0.94 11.91 2.50
N GLY A 108 -0.36 11.58 1.34
CA GLY A 108 0.47 10.39 1.17
C GLY A 108 1.73 10.41 2.02
N VAL A 109 2.47 11.51 1.98
CA VAL A 109 3.72 11.68 2.76
C VAL A 109 3.41 11.64 4.26
N THR A 110 2.41 12.39 4.71
CA THR A 110 2.01 12.40 6.13
C THR A 110 1.55 11.03 6.59
N GLY A 111 0.72 10.35 5.76
CA GLY A 111 0.25 9.00 6.04
C GLY A 111 1.38 7.99 6.19
N GLU A 112 2.41 8.09 5.37
CA GLU A 112 3.60 7.22 5.45
C GLU A 112 4.39 7.44 6.75
N PHE A 113 4.61 8.70 7.15
CA PHE A 113 5.23 9.00 8.44
C PHE A 113 4.40 8.47 9.61
N VAL A 114 3.10 8.74 9.64
CA VAL A 114 2.22 8.28 10.71
C VAL A 114 2.17 6.74 10.76
N GLY A 115 2.09 6.09 9.60
CA GLY A 115 2.14 4.62 9.50
C GLY A 115 3.43 4.05 10.06
N LEU A 116 4.58 4.62 9.69
CA LEU A 116 5.89 4.23 10.22
C LEU A 116 5.96 4.42 11.74
N PHE A 117 5.56 5.58 12.26
CA PHE A 117 5.57 5.84 13.70
C PHE A 117 4.60 4.93 14.48
N SER A 118 3.48 4.51 13.88
CA SER A 118 2.56 3.57 14.51
C SER A 118 3.20 2.21 14.81
N MET A 119 4.22 1.80 14.05
CA MET A 119 4.95 0.56 14.30
C MET A 119 5.78 0.63 15.59
N PHE A 120 6.31 1.81 15.92
CA PHE A 120 7.15 2.05 17.10
C PHE A 120 6.36 2.19 18.42
N LEU A 121 5.02 2.13 18.37
CA LEU A 121 4.15 2.26 19.55
C LEU A 121 3.52 0.90 19.92
N PRO A 122 4.28 -0.05 20.50
CA PRO A 122 3.78 -1.39 20.82
C PRO A 122 2.68 -1.38 21.89
N GLN A 123 2.62 -0.32 22.70
CA GLN A 123 1.66 -0.18 23.81
C GLN A 123 0.23 0.05 23.34
N PHE A 124 0.05 0.51 22.10
CA PHE A 124 -1.26 0.82 21.52
C PHE A 124 -1.46 0.10 20.18
N PRO A 125 -1.75 -1.21 20.19
CA PRO A 125 -1.90 -2.00 18.96
C PRO A 125 -3.03 -1.49 18.05
N VAL A 126 -4.01 -0.78 18.60
CA VAL A 126 -5.09 -0.13 17.85
C VAL A 126 -4.56 0.95 16.90
N LEU A 127 -3.49 1.68 17.27
CA LEU A 127 -2.93 2.74 16.44
C LEU A 127 -2.36 2.20 15.11
N ARG A 128 -1.86 0.96 15.10
CA ARG A 128 -1.41 0.29 13.87
C ARG A 128 -2.56 0.02 12.89
N LYS A 129 -3.78 -0.14 13.40
CA LYS A 129 -5.01 -0.37 12.61
C LYS A 129 -5.78 0.92 12.31
N ALA A 130 -5.47 2.01 13.01
CA ALA A 130 -6.17 3.30 12.85
C ALA A 130 -5.84 4.00 11.52
N VAL A 131 -4.69 3.70 10.93
CA VAL A 131 -4.18 4.38 9.73
C VAL A 131 -3.90 3.35 8.63
N LEU A 132 -4.31 3.65 7.40
CA LEU A 132 -4.12 2.79 6.22
C LEU A 132 -2.68 2.31 6.05
N TRP A 133 -1.71 3.20 6.22
CA TRP A 133 -0.27 2.88 6.15
C TRP A 133 0.23 1.99 7.28
N GLY A 134 -0.43 2.01 8.45
CA GLY A 134 -0.09 1.16 9.59
C GLY A 134 -0.38 -0.32 9.36
N TYR A 135 -1.21 -0.66 8.37
CA TYR A 135 -1.55 -2.05 8.05
C TYR A 135 -0.36 -2.91 7.59
N TYR A 136 0.71 -2.30 7.06
CA TYR A 136 1.97 -3.02 6.83
C TYR A 136 2.54 -3.60 8.12
N GLY A 137 2.42 -2.88 9.24
CA GLY A 137 2.88 -3.32 10.54
C GLY A 137 1.88 -4.21 11.25
N ALA A 138 0.58 -3.98 11.04
CA ALA A 138 -0.48 -4.83 11.59
C ALA A 138 -0.48 -6.24 10.98
N LEU A 139 -0.14 -6.36 9.69
CA LEU A 139 -0.02 -7.64 8.99
C LEU A 139 1.41 -8.21 9.02
N GLN A 140 2.35 -7.58 9.72
CA GLN A 140 3.67 -8.15 9.91
C GLN A 140 3.55 -9.41 10.77
N PHE A 141 3.98 -10.54 10.21
CA PHE A 141 3.85 -11.86 10.84
C PHE A 141 5.20 -12.47 11.22
N VAL A 142 6.31 -11.77 10.99
CA VAL A 142 7.65 -12.18 11.44
C VAL A 142 8.17 -11.13 12.41
N GLY A 143 8.57 -11.56 13.60
CA GLY A 143 9.13 -10.70 14.65
C GLY A 143 10.48 -11.21 15.13
N LEU A 144 11.33 -10.30 15.59
CA LEU A 144 12.56 -10.62 16.32
C LEU A 144 12.23 -10.65 17.82
N PHE A 145 12.48 -11.79 18.46
CA PHE A 145 12.26 -12.01 19.89
C PHE A 145 13.58 -12.38 20.57
N GLY A 146 13.63 -12.29 21.90
CA GLY A 146 14.83 -12.67 22.67
C GLY A 146 16.00 -11.69 22.57
N TRP A 147 15.76 -10.47 22.07
CA TRP A 147 16.74 -9.40 22.14
C TRP A 147 16.78 -8.81 23.55
N ASP A 148 17.96 -8.84 24.17
CA ASP A 148 18.26 -8.15 25.43
C ASP A 148 19.40 -7.14 25.20
N LYS A 149 19.41 -6.05 25.96
CA LYS A 149 20.48 -5.06 25.90
C LYS A 149 21.84 -5.64 26.31
N GLU A 150 21.86 -6.60 27.24
CA GLU A 150 23.11 -7.18 27.77
C GLU A 150 23.68 -8.27 26.85
N THR A 151 22.85 -9.17 26.32
CA THR A 151 23.27 -10.28 25.44
C THR A 151 23.15 -9.96 23.95
N ARG A 152 22.59 -8.80 23.59
CA ARG A 152 22.36 -8.29 22.23
C ARG A 152 21.60 -9.30 21.37
N TYR A 153 22.29 -10.12 20.58
CA TYR A 153 21.70 -11.06 19.63
C TYR A 153 21.89 -12.53 20.01
N ASP A 154 22.54 -12.83 21.14
CA ASP A 154 22.93 -14.20 21.51
C ASP A 154 21.72 -15.13 21.74
N HIS A 155 20.56 -14.55 22.10
CA HIS A 155 19.29 -15.26 22.23
C HIS A 155 18.22 -14.73 21.28
N ALA A 156 18.61 -13.91 20.30
CA ALA A 156 17.65 -13.32 19.39
C ALA A 156 17.24 -14.34 18.32
N TYR A 157 15.94 -14.61 18.22
CA TYR A 157 15.38 -15.54 17.24
C TYR A 157 14.21 -14.91 16.50
N PHE A 158 14.03 -15.34 15.25
CA PHE A 158 12.85 -14.99 14.47
C PHE A 158 11.72 -15.97 14.77
N ALA A 159 10.54 -15.45 15.05
CA ALA A 159 9.34 -16.27 15.21
C ALA A 159 8.20 -15.75 14.33
N VAL A 160 7.41 -16.70 13.86
CA VAL A 160 6.14 -16.42 13.17
C VAL A 160 5.10 -16.07 14.22
N LEU A 161 4.57 -14.87 14.12
CA LEU A 161 3.45 -14.35 14.90
C LEU A 161 2.12 -14.88 14.34
N PRO A 162 1.08 -15.01 15.19
CA PRO A 162 -0.25 -15.36 14.72
C PRO A 162 -0.77 -14.31 13.73
N LEU A 163 -1.37 -14.79 12.64
CA LEU A 163 -1.89 -13.96 11.57
C LEU A 163 -3.17 -13.22 12.01
N ASP A 164 -3.19 -11.90 11.85
CA ASP A 164 -4.35 -11.07 12.16
C ASP A 164 -5.34 -11.05 10.97
N TRP A 165 -6.04 -12.17 10.77
CA TRP A 165 -7.08 -12.30 9.75
C TRP A 165 -8.20 -11.24 9.85
N PRO A 166 -8.64 -10.82 11.06
CA PRO A 166 -9.59 -9.72 11.18
C PRO A 166 -9.06 -8.40 10.60
N ALA A 167 -7.79 -8.05 10.87
CA ALA A 167 -7.18 -6.87 10.26
C ALA A 167 -7.10 -6.98 8.74
N PHE A 168 -6.77 -8.17 8.22
CA PHE A 168 -6.76 -8.43 6.79
C PHE A 168 -8.15 -8.22 6.16
N ALA A 169 -9.21 -8.79 6.75
CA ALA A 169 -10.59 -8.63 6.26
C ALA A 169 -11.05 -7.17 6.31
N LEU A 170 -10.71 -6.45 7.39
CA LEU A 170 -11.02 -5.03 7.53
C LEU A 170 -10.36 -4.20 6.42
N LEU A 171 -9.10 -4.50 6.09
CA LEU A 171 -8.37 -3.84 5.02
C LEU A 171 -9.02 -4.06 3.64
N ILE A 172 -9.47 -5.29 3.34
CA ILE A 172 -10.26 -5.57 2.12
C ILE A 172 -11.54 -4.72 2.10
N GLY A 173 -12.23 -4.60 3.23
CA GLY A 173 -13.38 -3.71 3.37
C GLY A 173 -13.05 -2.25 3.07
N LEU A 174 -11.90 -1.74 3.56
CA LEU A 174 -11.43 -0.38 3.27
C LEU A 174 -11.07 -0.17 1.79
N ILE A 175 -10.51 -1.18 1.11
CA ILE A 175 -10.27 -1.11 -0.34
C ILE A 175 -11.60 -0.90 -1.08
N ILE A 176 -12.60 -1.73 -0.80
CA ILE A 176 -13.91 -1.66 -1.44
C ILE A 176 -14.57 -0.31 -1.15
N LEU A 177 -14.54 0.13 0.11
CA LEU A 177 -15.13 1.39 0.55
C LEU A 177 -14.49 2.60 -0.16
N THR A 178 -13.15 2.67 -0.19
CA THR A 178 -12.42 3.77 -0.83
C THR A 178 -12.60 3.80 -2.34
N TYR A 179 -12.72 2.63 -2.97
CA TYR A 179 -13.07 2.50 -4.38
C TYR A 179 -14.49 3.02 -4.67
N VAL A 180 -15.51 2.54 -3.93
CA VAL A 180 -16.91 2.93 -4.14
C VAL A 180 -17.11 4.43 -3.91
N ILE A 181 -16.58 4.96 -2.81
CA ILE A 181 -16.66 6.39 -2.49
C ILE A 181 -15.94 7.21 -3.56
N GLY A 182 -14.71 6.83 -3.93
CA GLY A 182 -13.93 7.53 -4.95
C GLY A 182 -14.65 7.60 -6.29
N LYS A 183 -15.15 6.46 -6.76
CA LYS A 183 -15.89 6.35 -8.01
C LYS A 183 -17.19 7.14 -7.99
N TYR A 184 -17.94 7.08 -6.88
CA TYR A 184 -19.20 7.81 -6.72
C TYR A 184 -18.98 9.33 -6.77
N ILE A 185 -18.01 9.84 -6.00
CA ILE A 185 -17.69 11.28 -5.98
C ILE A 185 -17.21 11.74 -7.35
N PHE A 186 -16.33 10.98 -8.00
CA PHE A 186 -15.81 11.33 -9.32
C PHE A 186 -16.89 11.37 -10.39
N SER A 187 -17.81 10.40 -10.39
CA SER A 187 -18.89 10.31 -11.38
C SER A 187 -19.86 11.49 -11.31
N ARG A 188 -20.07 12.06 -10.10
CA ARG A 188 -20.94 13.22 -9.88
C ARG A 188 -20.25 14.57 -10.08
N LYS A 189 -18.94 14.57 -10.31
CA LYS A 189 -18.17 15.80 -10.46
C LYS A 189 -18.44 16.46 -11.81
N GLU A 190 -18.83 17.72 -11.78
CA GLU A 190 -18.95 18.57 -12.97
C GLU A 190 -17.56 19.15 -13.29
N PHE A 191 -17.16 19.12 -14.57
CA PHE A 191 -15.83 19.51 -15.03
C PHE A 191 -15.85 20.84 -15.77
#